data_AF-A0A6F9AQU5-F1
#
_entry.id   AF-A0A6F9AQU5-F1
#
_cell.length_a   1.000
_cell.length_b   1.000
_cell.length_c   1.000
_cell.angle_alpha   90.00
_cell.angle_beta   90.00
_cell.angle_gamma   90.00
#
_symmetry.space_group_name_H-M   'P 1'
#
loop_
_entity.id
_entity.type
_entity.pdbx_description
1 polymer ?
#
loop_
_entity_poly.entity_id
_entity_poly.type
_entity_poly.pdbx_seq_one_letter_code
_entity_poly.pdbx_strand_id
1 'polypeptide(L)'
;MDDIDSMFTDLLGEMDHLAQLEDQDLDALMADLGSDLAETEERLNATKTGHVHTQQHKSGYSTPQQNVRAPISLSQMSSLAYSSSALPPEPPKPLLPGEAEAQAKTDKIKLALEKLKEAKFKKLVVKVMMSDGSSKTLMVDERQTVRDVLDNLFEKTHCDCSVDWSLGFEDHEYLVEPLSAWTRDSKNKIIFLLRPNKYLFFKDPQIFYLWKKDKKCMNEIKESHKELLLKENVDGPSLIVPDLEGLLYLREDGKKSWKRRYFLLRASGIYYVPKGKTKVQEFDKVNIYTTTDYKQKYKAPTDFCFILKVGHPSWRKE
;
A
#
# COMPACT_ATOMS: atom_id res chain seq x y z
N MET A 1 9.70 18.02 -41.51
CA MET A 1 9.01 17.30 -40.41
C MET A 1 9.98 16.39 -39.66
N ASP A 2 11.23 16.35 -40.12
CA ASP A 2 12.18 15.26 -39.96
C ASP A 2 13.16 15.52 -38.79
N ASP A 3 13.31 16.79 -38.37
CA ASP A 3 14.16 17.19 -37.25
C ASP A 3 13.66 16.65 -35.88
N ILE A 4 12.35 16.42 -35.73
CA ILE A 4 11.78 15.92 -34.46
C ILE A 4 12.03 14.42 -34.30
N ASP A 5 11.91 13.64 -35.37
CA ASP A 5 12.17 12.20 -35.32
C ASP A 5 13.66 11.92 -35.10
N SER A 6 14.56 12.70 -35.71
CA SER A 6 16.02 12.61 -35.44
C SER A 6 16.33 12.81 -33.96
N MET A 7 15.84 13.91 -33.35
CA MET A 7 16.05 14.19 -31.93
C MET A 7 15.47 13.09 -31.01
N PHE A 8 14.38 12.42 -31.43
CA PHE A 8 13.80 11.32 -30.66
C PHE A 8 14.61 10.02 -30.78
N THR A 9 15.21 9.73 -31.94
CA THR A 9 16.17 8.61 -32.08
C THR A 9 17.48 8.86 -31.37
N ASP A 10 18.01 10.09 -31.39
CA ASP A 10 19.23 10.45 -30.68
C ASP A 10 19.05 10.32 -29.16
N LEU A 11 17.92 10.78 -28.62
CA LEU A 11 17.59 10.66 -27.19
C LEU A 11 17.35 9.20 -26.75
N LEU A 12 16.78 8.35 -27.62
CA LEU A 12 16.66 6.91 -27.37
C LEU A 12 18.02 6.20 -27.44
N GLY A 13 18.89 6.61 -28.37
CA GLY A 13 20.27 6.13 -28.49
C GLY A 13 21.11 6.49 -27.27
N GLU A 14 21.02 7.72 -26.77
CA GLU A 14 21.69 8.13 -25.52
C GLU A 14 21.16 7.36 -24.30
N MET A 15 19.85 7.05 -24.24
CA MET A 15 19.30 6.22 -23.16
C MET A 15 19.81 4.76 -23.19
N ASP A 16 19.83 4.12 -24.37
CA ASP A 16 20.36 2.75 -24.49
C ASP A 16 21.88 2.70 -24.23
N HIS A 17 22.62 3.75 -24.60
CA HIS A 17 24.06 3.85 -24.36
C HIS A 17 24.39 4.20 -22.89
N LEU A 18 23.53 4.93 -22.18
CA LEU A 18 23.62 5.09 -20.72
C LEU A 18 23.35 3.76 -20.01
N ALA A 19 22.29 3.04 -20.39
CA ALA A 19 21.93 1.78 -19.75
C ALA A 19 23.05 0.72 -19.88
N GLN A 20 23.71 0.65 -21.04
CA GLN A 20 24.84 -0.28 -21.25
C GLN A 20 26.11 0.12 -20.50
N LEU A 21 26.35 1.42 -20.28
CA LEU A 21 27.46 1.90 -19.45
C LEU A 21 27.19 1.69 -17.95
N GLU A 22 25.95 1.92 -17.50
CA GLU A 22 25.55 1.70 -16.11
C GLU A 22 25.66 0.22 -15.71
N ASP A 23 25.23 -0.73 -16.54
CA ASP A 23 25.34 -2.17 -16.23
C ASP A 23 26.80 -2.66 -16.15
N GLN A 24 27.70 -2.22 -17.06
CA GLN A 24 29.11 -2.65 -17.05
C GLN A 24 29.91 -2.10 -15.86
N ASP A 25 29.76 -0.82 -15.52
CA ASP A 25 30.44 -0.23 -14.38
C ASP A 25 29.86 -0.73 -13.04
N LEU A 26 28.55 -1.05 -13.00
CA LEU A 26 27.91 -1.61 -11.82
C LEU A 26 28.33 -3.06 -11.54
N ASP A 27 28.42 -3.92 -12.57
CA ASP A 27 28.92 -5.29 -12.40
C ASP A 27 30.41 -5.31 -11.98
N ALA A 28 31.23 -4.40 -12.52
CA ALA A 28 32.62 -4.23 -12.07
C ALA A 28 32.71 -3.82 -10.58
N LEU A 29 31.87 -2.86 -10.15
CA LEU A 29 31.75 -2.46 -8.74
C LEU A 29 31.22 -3.58 -7.84
N MET A 30 30.28 -4.40 -8.31
CA MET A 30 29.78 -5.55 -7.56
C MET A 30 30.82 -6.67 -7.44
N ALA A 31 31.68 -6.86 -8.45
CA ALA A 31 32.80 -7.80 -8.38
C ALA A 31 33.85 -7.36 -7.35
N ASP A 32 34.25 -6.08 -7.38
CA ASP A 32 35.26 -5.49 -6.47
C ASP A 32 34.79 -5.54 -5.00
N LEU A 33 33.54 -5.14 -4.75
CA LEU A 33 32.88 -5.27 -3.43
C LEU A 33 32.69 -6.73 -3.00
N GLY A 34 32.54 -7.65 -3.95
CA GLY A 34 32.47 -9.10 -3.68
C GLY A 34 33.80 -9.67 -3.18
N SER A 35 34.93 -9.23 -3.76
CA SER A 35 36.27 -9.57 -3.27
C SER A 35 36.56 -8.99 -1.88
N ASP A 36 36.23 -7.71 -1.64
CA ASP A 36 36.42 -7.08 -0.33
C ASP A 36 35.61 -7.78 0.78
N LEU A 37 34.41 -8.27 0.46
CA LEU A 37 33.58 -9.04 1.40
C LEU A 37 34.21 -10.40 1.74
N ALA A 38 34.80 -11.08 0.75
CA ALA A 38 35.50 -12.34 0.96
C ALA A 38 36.80 -12.16 1.79
N GLU A 39 37.60 -11.13 1.50
CA GLU A 39 38.83 -10.86 2.27
C GLU A 39 38.52 -10.44 3.71
N THR A 40 37.44 -9.68 3.94
CA THR A 40 36.99 -9.33 5.29
C THR A 40 36.44 -10.53 6.06
N GLU A 41 35.72 -11.46 5.41
CA GLU A 41 35.26 -12.71 6.05
C GLU A 41 36.43 -13.65 6.38
N GLU A 42 37.45 -13.76 5.51
CA GLU A 42 38.65 -14.55 5.77
C GLU A 42 39.44 -14.03 6.98
N ARG A 43 39.62 -12.69 7.09
CA ARG A 43 40.24 -12.04 8.27
C ARG A 43 39.43 -12.28 9.56
N LEU A 44 38.10 -12.30 9.48
CA LEU A 44 37.22 -12.54 10.62
C LEU A 44 37.26 -14.01 11.10
N ASN A 45 37.47 -14.95 10.18
CA ASN A 45 37.64 -16.37 10.48
C ASN A 45 39.05 -16.71 10.99
N ALA A 46 40.11 -16.09 10.45
CA ALA A 46 41.49 -16.23 10.95
C ALA A 46 41.65 -15.77 12.42
N THR A 47 40.80 -14.85 12.88
CA THR A 47 40.81 -14.33 14.25
C THR A 47 40.21 -15.32 15.28
N LYS A 48 39.51 -16.38 14.84
CA LYS A 48 38.82 -17.34 15.75
C LYS A 48 39.63 -18.61 16.09
N THR A 49 40.74 -18.89 15.42
CA THR A 49 41.53 -20.13 15.59
C THR A 49 42.73 -19.97 16.55
N GLY A 50 42.55 -19.19 17.64
CA GLY A 50 43.66 -18.66 18.45
C GLY A 50 43.83 -19.17 19.89
N HIS A 51 43.08 -20.17 20.37
CA HIS A 51 43.38 -20.78 21.68
C HIS A 51 42.83 -22.21 21.88
N VAL A 52 43.73 -23.20 21.89
CA VAL A 52 43.49 -24.53 22.47
C VAL A 52 44.75 -25.00 23.16
N HIS A 53 44.67 -25.29 24.47
CA HIS A 53 45.64 -26.15 25.15
C HIS A 53 44.94 -27.24 25.95
N THR A 54 44.95 -28.44 25.35
CA THR A 54 45.03 -29.78 25.96
C THR A 54 44.61 -30.00 27.42
N GLN A 55 43.69 -30.95 27.64
CA GLN A 55 44.07 -32.31 28.08
C GLN A 55 42.94 -33.35 27.83
N GLN A 56 43.35 -34.62 27.70
CA GLN A 56 42.50 -35.77 27.32
C GLN A 56 42.10 -36.60 28.57
N HIS A 57 40.98 -37.34 28.55
CA HIS A 57 40.97 -38.83 28.65
C HIS A 57 39.56 -39.49 28.69
N LYS A 58 39.32 -40.37 27.70
CA LYS A 58 38.58 -41.67 27.68
C LYS A 58 37.35 -41.97 28.60
N SER A 59 36.18 -42.09 27.94
CA SER A 59 35.39 -43.34 27.73
C SER A 59 34.78 -44.16 28.89
N GLY A 60 33.46 -44.44 28.85
CA GLY A 60 32.88 -45.70 29.39
C GLY A 60 31.41 -45.74 29.89
N TYR A 61 30.47 -46.14 29.01
CA TYR A 61 29.23 -46.95 29.24
C TYR A 61 28.16 -46.69 30.36
N SER A 62 26.93 -47.11 29.99
CA SER A 62 25.79 -47.65 30.79
C SER A 62 24.78 -46.74 31.55
N THR A 63 23.52 -46.81 31.07
CA THR A 63 22.22 -46.72 31.79
C THR A 63 22.01 -47.93 32.75
N PRO A 64 20.99 -48.01 33.66
CA PRO A 64 19.62 -47.44 33.57
C PRO A 64 18.95 -46.91 34.87
N GLN A 65 17.69 -46.42 34.72
CA GLN A 65 16.52 -46.37 35.65
C GLN A 65 16.75 -46.42 37.19
N GLN A 66 16.09 -45.60 38.03
CA GLN A 66 14.67 -45.78 38.39
C GLN A 66 14.02 -44.60 39.15
N ASN A 67 12.68 -44.63 39.11
CA ASN A 67 11.67 -43.85 39.83
C ASN A 67 11.76 -43.90 41.38
N VAL A 68 11.15 -42.91 42.08
CA VAL A 68 10.31 -43.04 43.31
C VAL A 68 10.32 -41.78 44.23
N ARG A 69 9.20 -41.03 44.20
CA ARG A 69 8.40 -40.47 45.33
C ARG A 69 8.99 -39.40 46.31
N ALA A 70 8.28 -38.27 46.39
CA ALA A 70 8.39 -37.20 47.42
C ALA A 70 7.77 -37.63 48.79
N PRO A 71 7.96 -36.87 49.90
CA PRO A 71 7.04 -35.75 50.20
C PRO A 71 7.55 -34.58 51.10
N ILE A 72 6.91 -33.38 50.99
CA ILE A 72 6.69 -32.38 52.10
C ILE A 72 7.97 -31.63 52.61
N SER A 73 8.02 -30.42 53.22
CA SER A 73 7.03 -29.53 53.89
C SER A 73 7.29 -28.00 53.74
N LEU A 74 6.51 -27.21 54.50
CA LEU A 74 6.66 -25.85 55.10
C LEU A 74 8.10 -25.37 55.44
N SER A 75 8.45 -24.07 55.59
CA SER A 75 7.64 -22.87 55.94
C SER A 75 8.39 -21.51 55.84
N GLN A 76 7.60 -20.43 55.69
CA GLN A 76 7.73 -19.09 56.32
C GLN A 76 8.84 -18.08 55.94
N MET A 77 8.45 -16.81 56.09
CA MET A 77 9.17 -15.58 55.78
C MET A 77 10.07 -15.13 56.94
N SER A 78 11.13 -14.36 56.66
CA SER A 78 11.21 -12.92 57.06
C SER A 78 12.53 -12.24 56.68
N SER A 79 12.41 -11.00 56.17
CA SER A 79 13.35 -9.86 56.26
C SER A 79 14.87 -10.07 56.21
N LEU A 80 15.52 -9.32 55.31
CA LEU A 80 16.52 -8.31 55.72
C LEU A 80 16.50 -7.15 54.71
N ALA A 81 16.63 -5.92 55.22
CA ALA A 81 16.66 -4.71 54.39
C ALA A 81 18.07 -4.46 53.84
N TYR A 82 18.18 -3.90 52.64
CA TYR A 82 19.40 -3.26 52.18
C TYR A 82 19.10 -1.99 51.39
N SER A 83 19.56 -0.86 51.90
CA SER A 83 19.58 0.41 51.18
C SER A 83 20.58 0.34 50.04
N SER A 84 20.26 0.89 48.87
CA SER A 84 21.28 1.33 47.93
C SER A 84 21.02 2.76 47.47
N SER A 85 22.11 3.53 47.41
CA SER A 85 22.11 4.95 47.04
C SER A 85 21.99 5.09 45.52
N ALA A 86 21.08 5.95 45.06
CA ALA A 86 21.10 6.40 43.67
C ALA A 86 22.35 7.26 43.41
N LEU A 87 23.07 6.96 42.33
CA LEU A 87 24.12 7.82 41.77
C LEU A 87 23.49 8.78 40.72
N PRO A 88 23.98 10.02 40.57
CA PRO A 88 23.49 10.95 39.56
C PRO A 88 23.95 10.57 38.14
N PRO A 89 23.25 11.03 37.09
CA PRO A 89 23.64 10.75 35.70
C PRO A 89 24.96 11.46 35.31
N GLU A 90 25.84 10.76 34.58
CA GLU A 90 27.04 11.37 33.97
C GLU A 90 26.64 12.41 32.90
N PRO A 91 27.42 13.50 32.74
CA PRO A 91 27.24 14.45 31.65
C PRO A 91 27.65 13.84 30.29
N PRO A 92 27.08 14.31 29.16
CA PRO A 92 27.42 13.80 27.84
C PRO A 92 28.88 14.11 27.49
N LYS A 93 29.63 13.06 27.10
CA LYS A 93 31.03 13.18 26.70
C LYS A 93 31.13 13.87 25.32
N PRO A 94 32.07 14.81 25.10
CA PRO A 94 32.30 15.39 23.78
C PRO A 94 32.73 14.32 22.78
N LEU A 95 32.08 14.27 21.62
CA LEU A 95 32.39 13.33 20.54
C LEU A 95 33.82 13.53 20.01
N LEU A 96 34.55 12.44 19.79
CA LEU A 96 35.91 12.51 19.26
C LEU A 96 35.90 12.82 17.75
N PRO A 97 36.88 13.59 17.22
CA PRO A 97 36.88 14.01 15.80
C PRO A 97 36.76 12.87 14.79
N GLY A 98 37.32 11.68 15.09
CA GLY A 98 37.25 10.51 14.22
C GLY A 98 35.90 9.80 14.18
N GLU A 99 35.07 9.91 15.22
CA GLU A 99 33.75 9.26 15.28
C GLU A 99 32.75 9.98 14.37
N ALA A 100 32.83 11.31 14.29
CA ALA A 100 32.03 12.11 13.37
C ALA A 100 32.34 11.79 11.90
N GLU A 101 33.61 11.57 11.55
CA GLU A 101 33.99 11.14 10.19
C GLU A 101 33.55 9.71 9.88
N ALA A 102 33.65 8.79 10.84
CA ALA A 102 33.17 7.41 10.69
C ALA A 102 31.65 7.35 10.51
N GLN A 103 30.90 8.15 11.28
CA GLN A 103 29.46 8.29 11.12
C GLN A 103 29.10 8.89 9.74
N ALA A 104 29.76 9.97 9.33
CA ALA A 104 29.53 10.58 8.02
C ALA A 104 29.86 9.65 6.83
N LYS A 105 30.86 8.76 6.95
CA LYS A 105 31.13 7.70 5.97
C LYS A 105 30.02 6.64 5.98
N THR A 106 29.58 6.21 7.16
CA THR A 106 28.48 5.24 7.34
C THR A 106 27.17 5.76 6.75
N ASP A 107 26.82 7.02 6.98
CA ASP A 107 25.60 7.65 6.45
C ASP A 107 25.67 7.79 4.92
N LYS A 108 26.84 8.10 4.35
CA LYS A 108 27.06 8.11 2.89
C LYS A 108 26.89 6.72 2.26
N ILE A 109 27.45 5.68 2.88
CA ILE A 109 27.30 4.28 2.42
C ILE A 109 25.83 3.87 2.50
N LYS A 110 25.14 4.16 3.61
CA LYS A 110 23.71 3.89 3.79
C LYS A 110 22.86 4.58 2.71
N LEU A 111 23.12 5.86 2.45
CA LEU A 111 22.42 6.62 1.40
C LEU A 111 22.71 6.08 -0.01
N ALA A 112 23.92 5.61 -0.28
CA ALA A 112 24.26 4.97 -1.56
C ALA A 112 23.53 3.63 -1.74
N LEU A 113 23.49 2.78 -0.71
CA LEU A 113 22.72 1.53 -0.71
C LEU A 113 21.21 1.78 -0.86
N GLU A 114 20.68 2.83 -0.24
CA GLU A 114 19.29 3.25 -0.39
C GLU A 114 18.98 3.70 -1.82
N LYS A 115 19.85 4.51 -2.44
CA LYS A 115 19.73 4.91 -3.86
C LYS A 115 19.83 3.74 -4.82
N LEU A 116 20.75 2.80 -4.61
CA LEU A 116 20.86 1.58 -5.41
C LEU A 116 19.62 0.69 -5.27
N LYS A 117 18.97 0.70 -4.10
CA LYS A 117 17.69 0.01 -3.88
C LYS A 117 16.54 0.74 -4.57
N GLU A 118 16.51 2.08 -4.53
CA GLU A 118 15.52 2.91 -5.24
C GLU A 118 15.61 2.82 -6.76
N ALA A 119 16.81 2.60 -7.32
CA ALA A 119 17.01 2.45 -8.76
C ALA A 119 16.36 1.16 -9.31
N LYS A 120 16.19 0.12 -8.49
CA LYS A 120 15.61 -1.17 -8.90
C LYS A 120 14.09 -1.16 -9.05
N PHE A 121 13.39 -0.17 -8.49
CA PHE A 121 11.93 -0.10 -8.56
C PHE A 121 11.47 0.59 -9.84
N LYS A 122 10.38 0.08 -10.43
CA LYS A 122 9.76 0.67 -11.62
C LYS A 122 9.23 2.07 -11.31
N LYS A 123 9.70 3.07 -12.06
CA LYS A 123 9.25 4.47 -11.99
C LYS A 123 8.41 4.84 -13.21
N LEU A 124 7.35 5.62 -12.98
CA LEU A 124 6.51 6.21 -14.03
C LEU A 124 6.46 7.73 -13.87
N VAL A 125 6.50 8.44 -15.00
CA VAL A 125 6.27 9.89 -15.05
C VAL A 125 4.78 10.13 -15.29
N VAL A 126 4.06 10.52 -14.24
CA VAL A 126 2.60 10.70 -14.24
C VAL A 126 2.25 12.17 -14.39
N LYS A 127 1.46 12.50 -15.41
CA LYS A 127 0.87 13.84 -15.59
C LYS A 127 -0.49 13.92 -14.91
N VAL A 128 -0.58 14.72 -13.85
CA VAL A 128 -1.80 14.99 -13.08
C VAL A 128 -2.41 16.30 -13.57
N MET A 129 -3.68 16.26 -13.99
CA MET A 129 -4.47 17.44 -14.35
C MET A 129 -5.06 18.07 -13.09
N MET A 130 -4.99 19.40 -13.00
CA MET A 130 -5.51 20.19 -11.88
C MET A 130 -6.93 20.69 -12.18
N SER A 131 -7.66 21.12 -11.14
CA SER A 131 -9.03 21.65 -11.25
C SER A 131 -9.12 22.99 -12.02
N ASP A 132 -8.04 23.77 -12.06
CA ASP A 132 -7.91 25.02 -12.82
C ASP A 132 -7.55 24.80 -14.31
N GLY A 133 -7.38 23.54 -14.73
CA GLY A 133 -6.97 23.17 -16.09
C GLY A 133 -5.45 23.12 -16.31
N SER A 134 -4.65 23.50 -15.31
CA SER A 134 -3.19 23.31 -15.33
C SER A 134 -2.82 21.83 -15.13
N SER A 135 -1.52 21.51 -15.11
CA SER A 135 -1.04 20.15 -14.85
C SER A 135 0.28 20.13 -14.11
N LYS A 136 0.44 19.19 -13.19
CA LYS A 136 1.73 18.87 -12.53
C LYS A 136 2.22 17.50 -13.00
N THR A 137 3.51 17.39 -13.25
CA THR A 137 4.15 16.11 -13.59
C THR A 137 4.89 15.60 -12.36
N LEU A 138 4.68 14.33 -12.02
CA LEU A 138 5.27 13.65 -10.87
C LEU A 138 6.04 12.42 -11.35
N MET A 139 7.16 12.11 -10.71
CA MET A 139 7.76 10.78 -10.77
C MET A 139 7.15 9.95 -9.65
N VAL A 140 6.62 8.78 -9.97
CA VAL A 140 5.94 7.87 -9.04
C VAL A 140 6.55 6.47 -9.18
N ASP A 141 6.96 5.85 -8.08
CA ASP A 141 7.46 4.47 -8.06
C ASP A 141 6.38 3.44 -7.66
N GLU A 142 6.65 2.15 -7.92
CA GLU A 142 5.68 1.08 -7.70
C GLU A 142 5.31 0.78 -6.25
N ARG A 143 6.01 1.40 -5.28
CA ARG A 143 5.73 1.29 -3.85
C ARG A 143 4.88 2.45 -3.33
N GLN A 144 4.58 3.44 -4.16
CA GLN A 144 3.78 4.60 -3.76
C GLN A 144 2.28 4.34 -3.96
N THR A 145 1.54 4.49 -2.87
CA THR A 145 0.09 4.48 -2.83
C THR A 145 -0.48 5.81 -3.33
N VAL A 146 -1.77 5.84 -3.65
CA VAL A 146 -2.50 7.06 -3.98
C VAL A 146 -2.42 8.08 -2.83
N ARG A 147 -2.36 7.64 -1.56
CA ARG A 147 -2.10 8.49 -0.39
C ARG A 147 -0.78 9.23 -0.52
N ASP A 148 0.33 8.52 -0.76
CA ASP A 148 1.67 9.12 -0.91
C ASP A 148 1.72 10.14 -2.05
N VAL A 149 1.05 9.85 -3.18
CA VAL A 149 0.96 10.76 -4.32
C VAL A 149 0.08 11.99 -4.00
N LEU A 150 -0.99 11.82 -3.23
CA LEU A 150 -1.81 12.94 -2.73
C LEU A 150 -1.02 13.83 -1.77
N ASP A 151 -0.24 13.28 -0.85
CA ASP A 151 0.59 14.05 0.08
C ASP A 151 1.65 14.86 -0.67
N ASN A 152 2.32 14.28 -1.67
CA ASN A 152 3.24 15.02 -2.51
C ASN A 152 2.56 16.11 -3.38
N LEU A 153 1.29 15.92 -3.75
CA LEU A 153 0.49 16.96 -4.39
C LEU A 153 0.12 18.08 -3.41
N PHE A 154 -0.21 17.75 -2.15
CA PHE A 154 -0.50 18.75 -1.12
C PHE A 154 0.70 19.68 -0.89
N GLU A 155 1.89 19.12 -0.71
CA GLU A 155 3.16 19.88 -0.62
C GLU A 155 3.37 20.81 -1.82
N LYS A 156 3.12 20.31 -3.04
CA LYS A 156 3.36 21.03 -4.30
C LYS A 156 2.24 21.99 -4.72
N THR A 157 1.09 21.99 -4.04
CA THR A 157 -0.08 22.82 -4.36
C THR A 157 -0.45 23.80 -3.27
N HIS A 158 -0.03 23.54 -2.02
CA HIS A 158 -0.43 24.28 -0.83
C HIS A 158 -1.96 24.38 -0.68
N CYS A 159 -2.68 23.31 -1.05
CA CYS A 159 -4.12 23.20 -0.80
C CYS A 159 -4.41 22.93 0.69
N ASP A 160 -5.69 22.91 1.06
CA ASP A 160 -6.18 22.75 2.43
C ASP A 160 -5.96 21.36 3.07
N CYS A 161 -5.23 20.46 2.39
CA CYS A 161 -5.02 19.06 2.76
C CYS A 161 -6.30 18.27 3.09
N SER A 162 -7.47 18.70 2.58
CA SER A 162 -8.76 18.05 2.88
C SER A 162 -8.78 16.57 2.46
N VAL A 163 -9.40 15.73 3.29
CA VAL A 163 -9.66 14.31 3.00
C VAL A 163 -10.50 14.10 1.73
N ASP A 164 -11.18 15.15 1.28
CA ASP A 164 -12.01 15.11 0.07
C ASP A 164 -11.20 15.21 -1.22
N TRP A 165 -9.91 15.52 -1.18
CA TRP A 165 -9.05 15.42 -2.36
C TRP A 165 -8.87 13.96 -2.81
N SER A 166 -8.86 13.76 -4.13
CA SER A 166 -8.80 12.45 -4.76
C SER A 166 -8.16 12.51 -6.15
N LEU A 167 -7.51 11.42 -6.55
CA LEU A 167 -7.06 11.15 -7.92
C LEU A 167 -8.05 10.30 -8.74
N GLY A 168 -9.19 9.93 -8.15
CA GLY A 168 -10.17 9.02 -8.75
C GLY A 168 -10.05 7.55 -8.33
N PHE A 169 -9.07 7.24 -7.48
CA PHE A 169 -8.76 5.92 -6.90
C PHE A 169 -9.02 5.93 -5.39
N GLU A 170 -9.00 4.76 -4.76
CA GLU A 170 -8.95 4.61 -3.31
C GLU A 170 -7.52 4.86 -2.79
N ASP A 171 -7.38 5.51 -1.63
CA ASP A 171 -6.08 6.04 -1.15
C ASP A 171 -5.02 4.95 -0.88
N HIS A 172 -5.43 3.69 -0.72
CA HIS A 172 -4.54 2.54 -0.50
C HIS A 172 -4.08 1.83 -1.78
N GLU A 173 -4.64 2.16 -2.94
CA GLU A 173 -4.23 1.57 -4.22
C GLU A 173 -2.84 2.06 -4.63
N TYR A 174 -2.02 1.19 -5.24
CA TYR A 174 -0.75 1.59 -5.87
C TYR A 174 -1.02 2.17 -7.25
N LEU A 175 -0.44 3.34 -7.57
CA LEU A 175 -0.77 4.04 -8.81
C LEU A 175 -0.09 3.45 -10.06
N VAL A 176 1.09 2.82 -9.90
CA VAL A 176 1.92 2.36 -11.04
C VAL A 176 1.29 1.18 -11.79
N GLU A 177 0.67 0.22 -11.10
CA GLU A 177 0.09 -0.97 -11.75
C GLU A 177 -1.15 -0.60 -12.62
N PRO A 178 -2.18 0.12 -12.12
CA PRO A 178 -3.32 0.52 -12.94
C PRO A 178 -2.95 1.45 -14.10
N LEU A 179 -1.90 2.28 -13.97
CA LEU A 179 -1.39 3.11 -15.06
C LEU A 179 -0.60 2.31 -16.10
N SER A 180 0.17 1.30 -15.67
CA SER A 180 0.90 0.40 -16.57
C SER A 180 -0.04 -0.41 -17.49
N ALA A 181 -1.30 -0.57 -17.08
CA ALA A 181 -2.36 -1.20 -17.86
C ALA A 181 -2.99 -0.30 -18.96
N TRP A 182 -2.62 0.99 -19.03
CA TRP A 182 -3.15 1.89 -20.06
C TRP A 182 -2.45 1.66 -21.41
N THR A 183 -3.21 1.74 -22.50
CA THR A 183 -2.63 1.65 -23.85
C THR A 183 -1.81 2.90 -24.18
N ARG A 184 -0.84 2.79 -25.11
CA ARG A 184 0.04 3.92 -25.51
C ARG A 184 -0.75 5.11 -26.09
N ASP A 185 -1.92 4.86 -26.66
CA ASP A 185 -2.86 5.84 -27.21
C ASP A 185 -3.98 6.24 -26.23
N SER A 186 -3.88 5.84 -24.96
CA SER A 186 -4.90 6.05 -23.94
C SER A 186 -5.24 7.53 -23.77
N LYS A 187 -6.54 7.84 -23.82
CA LYS A 187 -7.09 9.16 -23.56
C LYS A 187 -7.51 9.36 -22.10
N ASN A 188 -7.20 8.39 -21.23
CA ASN A 188 -7.46 8.50 -19.80
C ASN A 188 -6.61 9.63 -19.21
N LYS A 189 -7.10 10.24 -18.13
CA LYS A 189 -6.44 11.34 -17.43
C LYS A 189 -6.48 11.08 -15.93
N ILE A 190 -5.37 11.32 -15.25
CA ILE A 190 -5.34 11.46 -13.80
C ILE A 190 -5.71 12.91 -13.49
N ILE A 191 -6.69 13.11 -12.61
CA ILE A 191 -7.23 14.43 -12.28
C ILE A 191 -7.23 14.56 -10.76
N PHE A 192 -6.64 15.64 -10.26
CA PHE A 192 -6.68 16.00 -8.85
C PHE A 192 -7.89 16.91 -8.61
N LEU A 193 -8.90 16.37 -7.90
CA LEU A 193 -10.17 17.07 -7.66
C LEU A 193 -10.78 16.74 -6.30
N LEU A 194 -11.65 17.65 -5.83
CA LEU A 194 -12.47 17.44 -4.64
C LEU A 194 -13.63 16.46 -4.94
N ARG A 195 -13.69 15.38 -4.17
CA ARG A 195 -14.75 14.37 -4.16
C ARG A 195 -15.30 14.23 -2.74
N PRO A 196 -16.17 15.14 -2.27
CA PRO A 196 -16.71 15.11 -0.90
C PRO A 196 -17.46 13.81 -0.56
N ASN A 197 -17.90 13.08 -1.59
CA ASN A 197 -18.57 11.79 -1.44
C ASN A 197 -17.62 10.61 -1.18
N LYS A 198 -16.28 10.76 -1.30
CA LYS A 198 -15.29 9.67 -1.17
C LYS A 198 -15.41 8.97 0.19
N TYR A 199 -15.45 9.76 1.27
CA TYR A 199 -15.61 9.28 2.64
C TYR A 199 -17.01 9.48 3.22
N LEU A 200 -18.04 9.67 2.39
CA LEU A 200 -19.41 9.90 2.87
C LEU A 200 -19.94 8.74 3.73
N PHE A 201 -19.51 7.51 3.45
CA PHE A 201 -19.82 6.34 4.27
C PHE A 201 -19.35 6.48 5.73
N PHE A 202 -18.19 7.11 5.96
CA PHE A 202 -17.64 7.34 7.30
C PHE A 202 -18.20 8.62 7.94
N LYS A 203 -18.49 9.66 7.15
CA LYS A 203 -19.08 10.92 7.64
C LYS A 203 -20.56 10.76 8.03
N ASP A 204 -21.32 9.97 7.28
CA ASP A 204 -22.76 9.77 7.44
C ASP A 204 -23.19 8.30 7.21
N PRO A 205 -22.71 7.35 8.05
CA PRO A 205 -23.02 5.92 7.93
C PRO A 205 -24.53 5.61 7.99
N GLN A 206 -25.31 6.48 8.62
CA GLN A 206 -26.77 6.36 8.71
C GLN A 206 -27.46 6.39 7.33
N ILE A 207 -26.88 7.06 6.33
CA ILE A 207 -27.42 7.10 4.96
C ILE A 207 -27.41 5.69 4.33
N PHE A 208 -26.48 4.84 4.77
CA PHE A 208 -26.27 3.50 4.22
C PHE A 208 -26.91 2.42 5.08
N TYR A 209 -26.63 2.39 6.39
CA TYR A 209 -27.17 1.36 7.30
C TYR A 209 -28.63 1.56 7.68
N LEU A 210 -29.13 2.80 7.65
CA LEU A 210 -30.50 3.13 8.02
C LEU A 210 -31.32 3.66 6.84
N TRP A 211 -30.90 3.34 5.61
CA TRP A 211 -31.47 3.86 4.35
C TRP A 211 -32.98 3.65 4.17
N LYS A 212 -33.56 2.65 4.85
CA LYS A 212 -35.02 2.36 4.89
C LYS A 212 -35.81 3.25 5.86
N LYS A 213 -35.15 4.03 6.73
CA LYS A 213 -35.81 4.95 7.69
C LYS A 213 -36.11 6.30 7.07
N ASP A 214 -37.07 7.02 7.65
CA ASP A 214 -37.41 8.38 7.22
C ASP A 214 -36.24 9.36 7.35
N LYS A 215 -36.13 10.26 6.37
CA LYS A 215 -35.09 11.31 6.33
C LYS A 215 -35.04 12.16 7.59
N LYS A 216 -36.20 12.41 8.23
CA LYS A 216 -36.26 13.16 9.50
C LYS A 216 -35.49 12.42 10.60
N CYS A 217 -35.73 11.12 10.75
CA CYS A 217 -35.02 10.29 11.72
C CYS A 217 -33.51 10.18 11.41
N MET A 218 -33.09 10.20 10.13
CA MET A 218 -31.66 10.22 9.79
C MET A 218 -30.96 11.52 10.18
N ASN A 219 -31.63 12.67 10.01
CA ASN A 219 -31.07 13.99 10.31
C ASN A 219 -30.94 14.27 11.83
N GLU A 220 -31.65 13.52 12.66
CA GLU A 220 -31.63 13.65 14.14
C GLU A 220 -30.57 12.75 14.80
N ILE A 221 -29.72 12.06 14.01
CA ILE A 221 -28.69 11.13 14.51
C ILE A 221 -27.47 11.90 15.00
N LYS A 222 -27.21 11.79 16.31
CA LYS A 222 -26.02 12.31 16.99
C LYS A 222 -24.75 11.59 16.55
N GLU A 223 -23.62 12.28 16.62
CA GLU A 223 -22.30 11.74 16.23
C GLU A 223 -21.93 10.44 16.96
N SER A 224 -22.22 10.34 18.27
CA SER A 224 -22.01 9.12 19.06
C SER A 224 -22.77 7.88 18.54
N HIS A 225 -23.88 8.08 17.82
CA HIS A 225 -24.60 6.99 17.16
C HIS A 225 -24.00 6.64 15.79
N LYS A 226 -23.35 7.59 15.10
CA LYS A 226 -22.60 7.31 13.87
C LYS A 226 -21.34 6.51 14.17
N GLU A 227 -20.61 6.90 15.21
CA GLU A 227 -19.47 6.13 15.74
C GLU A 227 -19.88 4.70 16.09
N LEU A 228 -21.03 4.51 16.75
CA LEU A 228 -21.55 3.18 17.06
C LEU A 228 -21.90 2.39 15.79
N LEU A 229 -22.54 3.00 14.79
CA LEU A 229 -22.83 2.35 13.50
C LEU A 229 -21.55 1.88 12.81
N LEU A 230 -20.48 2.68 12.81
CA LEU A 230 -19.20 2.26 12.25
C LEU A 230 -18.58 1.13 13.07
N LYS A 231 -18.53 1.26 14.39
CA LYS A 231 -17.92 0.26 15.28
C LYS A 231 -18.61 -1.10 15.22
N GLU A 232 -19.93 -1.14 15.17
CA GLU A 232 -20.70 -2.39 15.11
C GLU A 232 -20.61 -3.08 13.74
N ASN A 233 -20.48 -2.32 12.65
CA ASN A 233 -20.60 -2.85 11.28
C ASN A 233 -19.26 -2.92 10.52
N VAL A 234 -18.24 -2.17 10.91
CA VAL A 234 -16.93 -2.06 10.22
C VAL A 234 -15.80 -2.64 11.07
N ASP A 235 -15.72 -2.26 12.36
CA ASP A 235 -14.63 -2.69 13.27
C ASP A 235 -14.83 -4.11 13.85
N GLY A 236 -15.89 -4.79 13.44
CA GLY A 236 -16.16 -6.19 13.83
C GLY A 236 -15.20 -7.19 13.17
N PRO A 237 -15.23 -8.47 13.58
CA PRO A 237 -14.39 -9.52 12.99
C PRO A 237 -14.72 -9.82 11.51
N SER A 238 -15.85 -9.30 11.02
CA SER A 238 -16.26 -9.34 9.61
C SER A 238 -17.06 -8.07 9.30
N LEU A 239 -16.80 -7.44 8.14
CA LEU A 239 -17.55 -6.28 7.64
C LEU A 239 -19.02 -6.64 7.40
N ILE A 240 -19.93 -5.95 8.08
CA ILE A 240 -21.37 -6.01 7.84
C ILE A 240 -21.68 -5.04 6.70
N VAL A 241 -21.94 -5.58 5.52
CA VAL A 241 -22.31 -4.77 4.34
C VAL A 241 -23.79 -4.33 4.47
N PRO A 242 -24.11 -3.04 4.27
CA PRO A 242 -25.49 -2.56 4.32
C PRO A 242 -26.44 -3.32 3.39
N ASP A 243 -27.69 -3.51 3.80
CA ASP A 243 -28.70 -4.35 3.12
C ASP A 243 -29.33 -3.69 1.87
N LEU A 244 -28.53 -2.94 1.10
CA LEU A 244 -29.01 -2.16 -0.04
C LEU A 244 -29.65 -3.05 -1.11
N GLU A 245 -30.86 -2.67 -1.51
CA GLU A 245 -31.63 -3.37 -2.53
C GLU A 245 -32.56 -2.39 -3.26
N GLY A 246 -32.94 -2.72 -4.49
CA GLY A 246 -33.87 -1.87 -5.23
C GLY A 246 -33.88 -2.08 -6.74
N LEU A 247 -34.70 -1.27 -7.41
CA LEU A 247 -34.92 -1.35 -8.86
C LEU A 247 -33.94 -0.45 -9.62
N LEU A 248 -32.93 -1.04 -10.26
CA LEU A 248 -31.99 -0.34 -11.17
C LEU A 248 -32.29 -0.67 -12.64
N TYR A 249 -31.77 0.15 -13.54
CA TYR A 249 -31.84 -0.08 -14.98
C TYR A 249 -30.56 -0.73 -15.49
N LEU A 250 -30.65 -1.97 -15.98
CA LEU A 250 -29.54 -2.67 -16.62
C LEU A 250 -29.58 -2.46 -18.13
N ARG A 251 -28.50 -1.94 -18.72
CA ARG A 251 -28.35 -1.88 -20.18
C ARG A 251 -28.31 -3.29 -20.76
N GLU A 252 -28.94 -3.51 -21.91
CA GLU A 252 -28.80 -4.77 -22.64
C GLU A 252 -27.49 -4.82 -23.43
N ASP A 253 -26.90 -6.01 -23.51
CA ASP A 253 -25.62 -6.24 -24.20
C ASP A 253 -25.73 -5.86 -25.68
N GLY A 254 -24.75 -5.07 -26.15
CA GLY A 254 -24.71 -4.54 -27.52
C GLY A 254 -25.79 -3.51 -27.89
N LYS A 255 -26.69 -3.11 -26.97
CA LYS A 255 -27.85 -2.25 -27.28
C LYS A 255 -27.89 -0.97 -26.45
N LYS A 256 -28.65 0.01 -26.94
CA LYS A 256 -29.04 1.24 -26.19
C LYS A 256 -30.39 1.09 -25.47
N SER A 257 -30.86 -0.15 -25.29
CA SER A 257 -32.07 -0.47 -24.52
C SER A 257 -31.72 -0.81 -23.07
N TRP A 258 -32.64 -0.50 -22.16
CA TRP A 258 -32.46 -0.63 -20.72
C TRP A 258 -33.64 -1.38 -20.10
N LYS A 259 -33.36 -2.33 -19.21
CA LYS A 259 -34.37 -3.13 -18.52
C LYS A 259 -34.29 -2.92 -17.02
N ARG A 260 -35.41 -2.51 -16.42
CA ARG A 260 -35.56 -2.38 -14.97
C ARG A 260 -35.52 -3.76 -14.34
N ARG A 261 -34.69 -3.95 -13.31
CA ARG A 261 -34.53 -5.21 -12.57
C ARG A 261 -34.33 -4.90 -11.10
N TYR A 262 -34.73 -5.83 -10.23
CA TYR A 262 -34.43 -5.76 -8.81
C TYR A 262 -33.03 -6.30 -8.55
N PHE A 263 -32.25 -5.56 -7.79
CA PHE A 263 -30.87 -5.88 -7.41
C PHE A 263 -30.74 -5.92 -5.89
N LEU A 264 -29.83 -6.75 -5.40
CA LEU A 264 -29.46 -6.84 -3.98
C LEU A 264 -27.94 -6.77 -3.85
N LEU A 265 -27.46 -5.95 -2.92
CA LEU A 265 -26.05 -5.88 -2.53
C LEU A 265 -25.73 -6.95 -1.49
N ARG A 266 -24.60 -7.63 -1.63
CA ARG A 266 -23.99 -8.52 -0.63
C ARG A 266 -22.48 -8.31 -0.64
N ALA A 267 -21.78 -8.81 0.38
CA ALA A 267 -20.31 -8.68 0.47
C ALA A 267 -19.56 -9.25 -0.74
N SER A 268 -20.05 -10.33 -1.34
CA SER A 268 -19.47 -10.96 -2.53
C SER A 268 -19.74 -10.22 -3.84
N GLY A 269 -20.79 -9.39 -3.93
CA GLY A 269 -21.21 -8.82 -5.22
C GLY A 269 -22.65 -8.31 -5.28
N ILE A 270 -23.05 -7.93 -6.49
CA ILE A 270 -24.42 -7.48 -6.79
C ILE A 270 -25.21 -8.62 -7.45
N TYR A 271 -26.37 -8.96 -6.87
CA TYR A 271 -27.23 -10.07 -7.29
C TYR A 271 -28.50 -9.57 -7.98
N TYR A 272 -28.96 -10.28 -9.01
CA TYR A 272 -30.27 -10.06 -9.65
C TYR A 272 -30.81 -11.32 -10.32
N VAL A 273 -32.12 -11.39 -10.61
CA VAL A 273 -32.76 -12.58 -11.17
C VAL A 273 -33.31 -12.35 -12.60
N PRO A 274 -32.56 -12.63 -13.68
CA PRO A 274 -33.13 -12.82 -15.01
C PRO A 274 -34.04 -14.05 -15.08
N LYS A 275 -35.36 -13.84 -15.23
CA LYS A 275 -36.32 -14.89 -15.64
C LYS A 275 -36.20 -16.20 -14.83
N GLY A 276 -36.08 -16.09 -13.51
CA GLY A 276 -36.01 -17.24 -12.59
C GLY A 276 -34.62 -17.86 -12.34
N LYS A 277 -33.55 -17.39 -13.00
CA LYS A 277 -32.17 -17.77 -12.64
C LYS A 277 -31.45 -16.60 -11.99
N THR A 278 -30.75 -16.81 -10.87
CA THR A 278 -29.92 -15.77 -10.25
C THR A 278 -28.65 -15.55 -11.06
N LYS A 279 -28.26 -14.29 -11.23
CA LYS A 279 -26.95 -13.84 -11.70
C LYS A 279 -26.31 -12.98 -10.63
N VAL A 280 -25.00 -13.09 -10.50
CA VAL A 280 -24.15 -12.26 -9.64
C VAL A 280 -23.12 -11.54 -10.51
N GLN A 281 -22.77 -10.32 -10.13
CA GLN A 281 -21.53 -9.67 -10.53
C GLN A 281 -20.66 -9.56 -9.28
N GLU A 282 -19.61 -10.38 -9.23
CA GLU A 282 -18.69 -10.48 -8.10
C GLU A 282 -17.71 -9.30 -8.11
N PHE A 283 -17.36 -8.79 -6.92
CA PHE A 283 -16.55 -7.58 -6.76
C PHE A 283 -15.03 -7.81 -6.89
N ASP A 284 -14.55 -9.00 -6.54
CA ASP A 284 -13.17 -9.45 -6.70
C ASP A 284 -12.62 -9.25 -8.13
N LYS A 285 -13.51 -9.28 -9.12
CA LYS A 285 -13.18 -9.22 -10.55
C LYS A 285 -13.35 -7.84 -11.18
N VAL A 286 -13.98 -6.86 -10.51
CA VAL A 286 -14.43 -5.60 -11.16
C VAL A 286 -14.19 -4.36 -10.32
N ASN A 287 -13.79 -3.28 -10.98
CA ASN A 287 -13.81 -1.94 -10.40
C ASN A 287 -15.12 -1.23 -10.77
N ILE A 288 -15.58 -0.35 -9.89
CA ILE A 288 -16.75 0.50 -10.10
C ILE A 288 -16.32 1.89 -10.59
N TYR A 289 -17.01 2.41 -11.60
CA TYR A 289 -16.78 3.75 -12.13
C TYR A 289 -18.09 4.52 -12.24
N THR A 290 -18.07 5.79 -11.87
CA THR A 290 -19.15 6.73 -12.24
C THR A 290 -19.09 7.03 -13.73
N THR A 291 -20.18 7.53 -14.29
CA THR A 291 -20.28 7.85 -15.72
C THR A 291 -20.73 9.28 -15.94
N THR A 292 -20.44 9.80 -17.13
CA THR A 292 -20.86 11.14 -17.57
C THR A 292 -21.62 11.01 -18.88
N ASP A 293 -22.73 11.73 -19.01
CA ASP A 293 -23.53 11.84 -20.25
C ASP A 293 -24.03 10.49 -20.83
N TYR A 294 -24.39 9.56 -19.95
CA TYR A 294 -24.91 8.25 -20.38
C TYR A 294 -26.34 8.33 -20.94
N LYS A 295 -27.11 9.37 -20.56
CA LYS A 295 -28.43 9.67 -21.13
C LYS A 295 -28.34 10.04 -22.60
N GLN A 296 -27.42 10.91 -23.01
CA GLN A 296 -27.23 11.23 -24.43
C GLN A 296 -26.56 10.08 -25.18
N LYS A 297 -25.44 9.58 -24.67
CA LYS A 297 -24.57 8.59 -25.35
C LYS A 297 -25.22 7.22 -25.51
N TYR A 298 -25.88 6.70 -24.46
CA TYR A 298 -26.44 5.35 -24.41
C TYR A 298 -27.96 5.29 -24.21
N LYS A 299 -28.67 6.44 -24.27
CA LYS A 299 -30.12 6.53 -24.00
C LYS A 299 -30.52 5.97 -22.63
N ALA A 300 -29.65 6.16 -21.64
CA ALA A 300 -29.94 5.82 -20.25
C ALA A 300 -31.16 6.62 -19.74
N PRO A 301 -32.00 6.06 -18.85
CA PRO A 301 -33.12 6.81 -18.27
C PRO A 301 -32.70 8.05 -17.46
N THR A 302 -31.50 8.00 -16.85
CA THR A 302 -30.90 9.09 -16.07
C THR A 302 -29.37 9.06 -16.24
N ASP A 303 -28.70 10.15 -15.88
CA ASP A 303 -27.23 10.20 -15.83
C ASP A 303 -26.65 9.71 -14.49
N PHE A 304 -27.50 9.31 -13.53
CA PHE A 304 -27.10 8.64 -12.28
C PHE A 304 -26.73 7.17 -12.56
N CYS A 305 -25.65 6.99 -13.33
CA CYS A 305 -25.20 5.71 -13.84
C CYS A 305 -23.78 5.38 -13.34
N PHE A 306 -23.59 4.14 -12.90
CA PHE A 306 -22.28 3.54 -12.68
C PHE A 306 -22.06 2.37 -13.64
N ILE A 307 -20.80 1.97 -13.83
CA ILE A 307 -20.41 0.75 -14.53
C ILE A 307 -19.55 -0.11 -13.63
N LEU A 308 -19.74 -1.43 -13.73
CA LEU A 308 -18.80 -2.43 -13.25
C LEU A 308 -18.01 -2.90 -14.47
N LYS A 309 -16.69 -2.75 -14.42
CA LYS A 309 -15.79 -3.18 -15.50
C LYS A 309 -14.68 -4.02 -14.88
N VAL A 310 -14.36 -5.13 -15.54
CA VAL A 310 -13.28 -6.04 -15.11
C VAL A 310 -11.99 -5.26 -14.91
N GLY A 311 -11.37 -5.40 -13.73
CA GLY A 311 -10.03 -4.90 -13.46
C GLY A 311 -9.06 -5.48 -14.49
N HIS A 312 -8.09 -4.69 -14.95
CA HIS A 312 -7.19 -5.14 -16.02
C HIS A 312 -6.45 -6.43 -15.61
N PRO A 313 -6.09 -7.36 -16.53
CA PRO A 313 -5.69 -8.74 -16.18
C PRO A 313 -4.44 -8.98 -15.31
N SER A 314 -3.88 -8.00 -14.62
CA SER A 314 -2.76 -8.18 -13.69
C SER A 314 -3.14 -9.04 -12.46
N TRP A 315 -4.43 -9.11 -12.10
CA TRP A 315 -4.95 -10.05 -11.09
C TRP A 315 -4.90 -11.53 -11.52
N ARG A 316 -4.39 -11.88 -12.71
CA ARG A 316 -4.11 -13.26 -13.13
C ARG A 316 -2.74 -13.75 -12.59
N LYS A 317 -2.58 -13.74 -11.27
CA LYS A 317 -1.49 -14.45 -10.57
C LYS A 317 -2.00 -15.07 -9.26
N GLU A 318 -2.89 -16.05 -9.41
CA GLU A 318 -2.97 -17.30 -8.64
C GLU A 318 -3.97 -18.26 -9.33
#